data_AF-A0A6M5YKA9-F1
#
_entry.id   AF-A0A6M5YKA9-F1
#
_cell.length_a   1.000
_cell.length_b   1.000
_cell.length_c   1.000
_cell.angle_alpha   90.00
_cell.angle_beta   90.00
_cell.angle_gamma   90.00
#
_symmetry.space_group_name_H-M   'P 1'
#
loop_
_entity.id
_entity.type
_entity.pdbx_description
1 polymer ?
#
loop_
_entity_poly.entity_id
_entity_poly.type
_entity_poly.pdbx_seq_one_letter_code
_entity_poly.pdbx_strand_id
1 'polypeptide(L)' 'MDDGLSGAGSLVVSGARVRVSGEAVRVGPVRAPDEPAPKIEVVRNGDAIQTIQIVCTCGERICIRCDY' A
#
# COMPACT_ATOMS: atom_id res chain seq x y z
N MET A 1 -0.07 -20.64 -28.07
CA MET A 1 1.19 -21.36 -27.94
C MET A 1 2.21 -20.26 -28.18
N ASP A 2 2.81 -19.60 -27.20
CA ASP A 2 3.27 -19.91 -25.82
C ASP A 2 3.49 -18.50 -25.19
N ASP A 3 3.64 -18.19 -23.91
CA ASP A 3 3.96 -18.94 -22.70
C ASP A 3 3.44 -18.05 -21.55
N GLY A 4 2.57 -18.60 -20.71
CA GLY A 4 2.28 -17.99 -19.44
C GLY A 4 3.43 -18.27 -18.50
N LEU A 5 3.88 -17.27 -17.74
CA LEU A 5 4.39 -17.38 -16.37
C LEU A 5 4.96 -16.02 -15.96
N SER A 6 4.31 -15.36 -15.02
CA SER A 6 5.01 -14.48 -14.07
C SER A 6 4.23 -14.53 -12.78
N GLY A 7 4.50 -15.59 -12.01
CA GLY A 7 4.05 -15.70 -10.63
C GLY A 7 4.43 -14.43 -9.89
N ALA A 8 3.47 -13.82 -9.21
CA ALA A 8 3.70 -12.72 -8.30
C ALA A 8 4.53 -13.25 -7.11
N GLY A 9 5.85 -13.30 -7.28
CA GLY A 9 6.78 -13.58 -6.21
C GLY A 9 6.75 -12.41 -5.24
N SER A 10 6.21 -12.62 -4.05
CA SER A 10 6.32 -11.64 -2.97
C SER A 10 7.78 -11.61 -2.51
N LEU A 11 8.50 -10.52 -2.82
CA LEU A 11 9.84 -10.28 -2.33
C LEU A 11 9.75 -9.44 -1.05
N VAL A 12 10.04 -10.06 0.08
CA VAL A 12 10.19 -9.34 1.36
C VAL A 12 11.62 -8.81 1.46
N VAL A 13 11.77 -7.49 1.47
CA VAL A 13 13.08 -6.81 1.62
C VAL A 13 13.25 -6.38 3.07
N SER A 14 14.41 -6.69 3.66
CA SER A 14 14.77 -6.21 5.00
C SER A 14 14.79 -4.67 5.04
N GLY A 15 14.21 -4.08 6.09
CA GLY A 15 14.17 -2.62 6.29
C GLY A 15 15.54 -1.96 6.28
N ALA A 16 16.60 -2.66 6.70
CA ALA A 16 17.98 -2.15 6.64
C ALA A 16 18.48 -1.90 5.20
N ARG A 17 17.81 -2.48 4.20
CA ARG A 17 18.11 -2.30 2.77
C ARG A 17 17.19 -1.28 2.10
N VAL A 18 16.28 -0.66 2.85
CA VAL A 18 15.36 0.37 2.35
C VAL A 18 15.89 1.75 2.72
N ARG A 19 16.01 2.62 1.71
CA ARG A 19 16.31 4.05 1.92
C ARG A 19 15.11 4.87 1.49
N VAL A 20 14.65 5.77 2.36
CA VAL A 20 13.56 6.70 2.04
C VAL A 20 14.14 7.88 1.28
N SER A 21 13.66 8.11 0.05
CA SER A 21 13.93 9.35 -0.69
C SER A 21 12.91 10.42 -0.31
N GLY A 22 13.33 11.68 -0.25
CA GLY A 22 12.42 12.81 -0.06
C GLY A 22 11.54 13.10 -1.29
N GLU A 23 11.88 12.52 -2.44
CA GLU A 23 11.13 12.63 -3.69
C GLU A 23 10.15 11.46 -3.84
N ALA A 24 8.86 11.77 -3.96
CA ALA A 24 7.82 10.76 -4.15
C ALA A 24 7.64 10.46 -5.65
N VAL A 25 7.92 9.22 -6.05
CA VAL A 25 7.61 8.74 -7.40
C VAL A 25 6.18 8.21 -7.41
N ARG A 26 5.33 8.78 -8.27
CA ARG A 26 3.97 8.28 -8.50
C ARG A 26 4.03 6.98 -9.29
N VAL A 27 3.44 5.92 -8.74
CA VAL A 27 3.23 4.65 -9.44
C VAL A 27 1.77 4.59 -9.90
N GLY A 28 1.56 4.43 -11.21
CA GLY A 28 0.24 4.34 -11.82
C GLY A 28 -0.23 5.63 -12.53
N PRO A 29 -1.42 5.58 -13.15
CA PRO A 29 -1.97 6.69 -13.93
C PRO A 29 -2.23 7.93 -13.09
N VAL A 30 -2.18 9.10 -13.74
CA VAL A 30 -2.57 10.37 -13.12
C VAL A 30 -4.06 10.33 -12.83
N ARG A 31 -4.44 10.40 -11.54
CA ARG A 31 -5.82 10.62 -11.15
C ARG A 31 -6.25 12.04 -11.51
N ALA A 32 -7.48 12.20 -11.99
CA ALA A 32 -8.10 13.50 -12.14
C ALA A 32 -8.31 14.14 -10.74
N PRO A 33 -8.25 15.47 -10.61
CA PRO A 33 -8.36 16.15 -9.32
C PRO A 33 -9.69 15.88 -8.57
N ASP A 34 -10.76 15.58 -9.30
CA ASP A 34 -12.08 15.25 -8.76
C ASP A 34 -12.35 13.74 -8.61
N GLU A 35 -11.36 12.87 -8.89
CA GLU A 35 -11.57 11.44 -8.66
C GLU A 35 -11.59 11.11 -7.16
N PRO A 36 -12.55 10.28 -6.72
CA PRO A 36 -12.66 9.94 -5.32
C PRO A 36 -11.36 9.29 -4.81
N ALA A 37 -10.85 9.78 -3.69
CA ALA A 37 -9.68 9.21 -3.02
C ALA A 37 -10.07 7.95 -2.23
N PRO A 38 -9.18 6.95 -2.10
CA PRO A 38 -9.40 5.90 -1.10
C PRO A 38 -9.45 6.53 0.30
N LYS A 39 -10.37 6.03 1.14
CA LYS A 39 -10.43 6.44 2.54
C LYS A 39 -9.36 5.67 3.32
N ILE A 40 -8.56 6.37 4.12
CA ILE A 40 -7.52 5.75 4.96
C ILE A 40 -7.86 6.02 6.42
N GLU A 41 -7.94 4.96 7.22
CA GLU A 41 -8.20 5.01 8.66
C GLU A 41 -7.04 4.34 9.41
N VAL A 42 -6.53 5.00 10.44
CA VAL A 42 -5.39 4.51 11.23
C VAL A 42 -5.87 4.26 12.66
N VAL A 43 -5.80 3.00 13.09
CA VAL A 43 -6.10 2.58 14.46
C VAL A 43 -4.81 2.54 15.26
N ARG A 44 -4.76 3.29 16.36
CA ARG A 44 -3.60 3.40 17.25
C ARG A 44 -3.90 2.78 18.61
N ASN A 45 -2.88 2.19 19.22
CA ASN A 45 -2.87 1.81 20.63
C ASN A 45 -1.69 2.51 21.31
N GLY A 46 -1.99 3.57 22.06
CA GLY A 46 -0.97 4.52 22.52
C GLY A 46 -0.25 5.15 21.32
N ASP A 47 1.08 5.09 21.33
CA ASP A 47 1.93 5.63 20.26
C ASP A 47 2.11 4.67 19.07
N ALA A 48 1.71 3.41 19.20
CA ALA A 48 1.86 2.40 18.17
C ALA A 48 0.67 2.40 17.20
N ILE A 49 0.95 2.34 15.90
CA ILE A 49 -0.07 2.04 14.89
C ILE A 49 -0.35 0.55 14.94
N GLN A 50 -1.59 0.16 15.23
CA GLN A 50 -2.00 -1.24 15.31
C GLN A 50 -2.58 -1.73 13.98
N THR A 51 -3.32 -0.86 13.28
CA THR A 51 -3.96 -1.22 12.01
C THR A 51 -4.09 -0.01 11.09
N ILE A 52 -3.83 -0.22 9.79
CA ILE A 52 -4.13 0.74 8.73
C ILE A 52 -5.20 0.10 7.85
N GLN A 53 -6.37 0.75 7.77
CA GLN A 53 -7.46 0.32 6.91
C GLN A 53 -7.57 1.27 5.72
N ILE A 54 -7.55 0.70 4.51
CA ILE A 54 -7.67 1.42 3.25
C ILE A 54 -8.95 0.93 2.59
N VAL A 55 -9.90 1.83 2.38
CA VAL A 55 -11.14 1.55 1.63
C VAL A 55 -11.00 2.17 0.26
N CYS A 56 -10.84 1.32 -0.75
CA CYS A 56 -10.81 1.71 -2.14
C CYS A 56 -12.17 2.26 -2.59
N THR A 57 -12.17 3.06 -3.64
CA THR A 57 -13.40 3.63 -4.21
C THR A 57 -14.34 2.59 -4.81
N CYS A 58 -13.81 1.42 -5.18
CA CYS A 58 -14.59 0.25 -5.58
C CYS A 58 -15.25 -0.49 -4.39
N GLY A 59 -15.01 -0.06 -3.15
CA GLY A 59 -15.51 -0.70 -1.93
C GLY A 59 -14.60 -1.79 -1.36
N GLU A 60 -13.54 -2.17 -2.07
CA GLU A 60 -12.54 -3.12 -1.57
C GLU A 60 -11.82 -2.58 -0.33
N ARG A 61 -11.51 -3.46 0.62
CA ARG A 61 -10.90 -3.11 1.90
C ARG A 61 -9.57 -3.82 2.06
N ILE A 62 -8.50 -3.05 2.17
CA ILE A 62 -7.16 -3.55 2.49
C ILE A 62 -6.90 -3.25 3.97
N CYS A 63 -6.48 -4.26 4.71
CA CYS A 63 -6.21 -4.16 6.14
C CYS A 63 -4.76 -4.56 6.41
N ILE A 64 -3.95 -3.60 6.86
CA ILE A 64 -2.56 -3.83 7.24
C ILE A 64 -2.51 -3.90 8.76
N ARG A 65 -2.19 -5.07 9.30
CA ARG A 65 -1.92 -5.26 10.73
C ARG A 65 -0.42 -5.07 10.97
N CYS A 66 -0.09 -4.25 11.95
CA CYS A 66 1.30 -4.03 12.35
C CYS A 66 1.61 -4.95 13.54
N ASP A 67 2.56 -5.86 13.34
CA ASP A 67 3.17 -6.69 14.38
C ASP A 67 4.63 -6.24 14.46
N TYR A 68 5.07 -5.78 15.64
CA TYR A 68 6.38 -5.15 15.85
C TYR A 68 7.33 -6.08 16.60
#